data_AF-A0AA88CWV4-F1
#
_entry.id   AF-A0AA88CWV4-F1
#
_cell.length_a   1.000
_cell.length_b   1.000
_cell.length_c   1.000
_cell.angle_alpha   90.00
_cell.angle_beta   90.00
_cell.angle_gamma   90.00
#
_symmetry.space_group_name_H-M   'P 1'
#
loop_
_entity.id
_entity.type
_entity.pdbx_description
1 polymer ?
#
loop_
_entity_poly.entity_id
_entity_poly.type
_entity_poly.pdbx_seq_one_letter_code
_entity_poly.pdbx_strand_id
1 'polypeptide(L)' 'MQVPFLATQAWIRSLNYSIVDEWRSWVVQGQVAGYTRTYSNRMTFATVRARKSFPFLFSF' A
#
# COMPACT_ATOMS: atom_id res chain seq x y z
N MET A 1 3.15 12.80 14.38
CA MET A 1 2.68 13.20 13.03
C MET A 1 2.19 11.95 12.29
N GLN A 2 0.87 11.81 12.08
CA GLN A 2 0.28 10.68 11.37
C GLN A 2 -0.09 11.16 9.97
N VAL A 3 0.63 10.73 8.94
CA VAL A 3 0.27 11.04 7.54
C VAL A 3 -0.82 10.05 7.12
N PRO A 4 -2.05 10.50 6.85
CA PRO A 4 -3.11 9.59 6.46
C PRO A 4 -2.86 9.11 5.02
N PHE A 5 -3.03 7.81 4.80
CA PHE A 5 -2.91 7.16 3.49
C PHE A 5 -3.71 7.91 2.39
N LEU A 6 -4.89 8.41 2.74
CA LEU A 6 -5.75 9.18 1.85
C LEU A 6 -5.12 10.49 1.38
N ALA A 7 -4.37 11.19 2.24
CA ALA A 7 -3.68 12.42 1.85
C ALA A 7 -2.55 12.13 0.86
N THR A 8 -1.77 11.08 1.10
CA THR A 8 -0.73 10.64 0.15
C THR A 8 -1.34 10.23 -1.19
N GLN A 9 -2.48 9.52 -1.17
CA GLN A 9 -3.19 9.15 -2.40
C GLN A 9 -3.75 10.38 -3.14
N ALA A 10 -4.31 11.36 -2.43
CA ALA A 10 -4.81 12.60 -3.03
C ALA A 10 -3.68 13.44 -3.65
N TRP A 11 -2.54 13.52 -2.97
CA TRP A 11 -1.35 14.19 -3.50
C TRP A 11 -0.84 13.51 -4.78
N ILE A 12 -0.69 12.18 -4.78
CA ILE A 12 -0.27 11.46 -5.98
C ILE A 12 -1.25 11.64 -7.15
N ARG A 13 -2.56 11.71 -6.89
CA ARG A 13 -3.56 12.04 -7.92
C ARG A 13 -3.40 13.45 -8.48
N SER A 14 -3.00 14.42 -7.66
CA SER A 14 -2.78 15.81 -8.11
C SER A 14 -1.59 15.95 -9.08
N LEU A 15 -0.64 15.01 -9.07
CA LEU A 15 0.50 15.00 -9.97
C LEU A 15 0.14 14.60 -11.41
N ASN A 16 -1.08 14.09 -11.64
CA ASN A 16 -1.61 13.72 -12.96
C ASN A 16 -0.66 12.85 -13.82
N TYR A 17 0.10 11.95 -13.19
CA TYR A 17 0.97 11.03 -13.92
C TYR A 17 0.18 9.89 -14.56
N SER A 18 0.57 9.50 -15.78
CA SER A 18 -0.02 8.32 -16.41
C SER A 18 0.36 7.06 -15.62
N ILE A 19 -0.63 6.20 -15.44
CA ILE A 19 -0.44 4.92 -14.77
C ILE A 19 0.14 3.96 -15.81
N VAL A 20 1.35 3.48 -15.55
CA VAL A 20 2.03 2.51 -16.43
C VAL A 20 1.63 1.09 -16.04
N ASP A 21 1.52 0.84 -14.74
CA ASP A 21 1.07 -0.43 -14.21
C ASP A 21 -0.09 -0.20 -13.24
N GLU A 22 -1.18 -0.91 -13.46
CA GLU A 22 -2.38 -0.81 -12.65
C GLU A 22 -2.16 -1.39 -11.24
N TRP A 23 -3.20 -1.33 -10.41
CA TRP A 23 -3.14 -1.86 -9.05
C TRP A 23 -2.94 -3.37 -9.08
N ARG A 24 -1.72 -3.82 -8.78
CA ARG A 24 -1.38 -5.22 -8.71
C ARG A 24 -1.17 -5.64 -7.25
N SER A 25 -1.90 -6.68 -6.83
CA SER A 25 -1.66 -7.29 -5.53
C SER A 25 -0.36 -8.08 -5.55
N TRP A 26 0.45 -7.93 -4.51
CA TRP A 26 1.65 -8.74 -4.32
C TRP A 26 1.43 -9.70 -3.13
N VAL A 27 1.72 -10.96 -3.38
CA VAL A 27 1.48 -12.07 -2.45
C VAL A 27 2.82 -12.50 -1.87
N VAL A 28 2.91 -12.54 -0.54
CA VAL A 28 4.06 -13.07 0.20
C VAL A 28 3.56 -14.24 1.03
N GLN A 29 4.18 -15.41 0.88
CA GLN A 29 3.82 -16.63 1.63
C GLN A 29 2.33 -17.02 1.51
N GLY A 30 1.73 -16.86 0.33
CA GLY A 30 0.31 -17.20 0.10
C GLY A 30 -0.69 -16.20 0.66
N GLN A 31 -0.25 -15.08 1.24
CA GLN A 31 -1.11 -14.00 1.72
C GLN A 31 -0.86 -12.71 0.94
N VAL A 32 -1.94 -11.95 0.63
CA VAL A 32 -1.82 -10.63 -0.01
C VAL A 32 -1.15 -9.66 0.97
N ALA A 33 0.12 -9.36 0.73
CA ALA A 33 0.94 -8.45 1.54
C ALA A 33 0.58 -6.99 1.27
N GLY A 34 -0.01 -6.70 0.11
CA GLY A 34 -0.61 -5.42 -0.21
C GLY A 34 -0.74 -5.18 -1.71
N TYR A 35 -0.77 -3.92 -2.12
CA TYR A 35 -0.95 -3.52 -3.51
C TYR A 35 0.14 -2.54 -3.95
N THR A 36 0.65 -2.73 -5.15
CA THR A 36 1.62 -1.83 -5.79
C THR A 36 1.01 -1.19 -7.03
N ARG A 37 1.40 0.05 -7.32
CA ARG A 37 1.04 0.77 -8.54
C ARG A 37 2.23 1.54 -9.07
N THR A 38 2.46 1.50 -10.38
CA THR A 38 3.62 2.15 -11.01
C THR A 38 3.17 3.30 -11.90
N TYR A 39 3.79 4.46 -11.73
CA TYR A 39 3.54 5.67 -12.53
C TYR A 39 4.64 5.87 -13.57
N SER A 40 4.34 6.60 -14.65
CA SER A 40 5.27 6.87 -15.75
C SER A 40 6.54 7.61 -15.35
N ASN A 41 6.53 8.32 -14.23
CA ASN A 41 7.70 8.98 -13.68
C ASN A 41 8.64 8.03 -12.89
N ARG A 42 8.61 6.72 -13.17
CA ARG A 42 9.36 5.67 -12.44
C ARG A 42 9.09 5.66 -10.93
N MET A 43 7.96 6.22 -10.51
CA MET A 43 7.52 6.24 -9.11
C MET A 43 6.62 5.03 -8.85
N THR A 44 6.94 4.25 -7.83
CA THR A 44 6.12 3.09 -7.40
C THR A 44 5.47 3.39 -6.06
N PHE A 45 4.14 3.30 -6.03
CA PHE A 45 3.37 3.42 -4.81
C PHE A 45 3.01 2.04 -4.30
N ALA A 46 3.48 1.70 -3.09
CA ALA A 46 3.21 0.43 -2.44
C ALA A 46 2.36 0.64 -1.19
N THR A 47 1.32 -0.15 -1.06
CA THR A 47 0.53 -0.30 0.15
C THR A 47 0.88 -1.62 0.80
N VAL A 48 0.98 -1.61 2.12
CA VAL A 48 1.24 -2.80 2.92
C VAL A 48 0.00 -3.06 3.76
N ARG A 49 -0.60 -4.22 3.58
CA ARG A 49 -1.65 -4.72 4.46
C ARG A 49 -0.96 -5.25 5.71
N ALA A 50 -1.00 -4.48 6.79
CA ALA A 50 -0.55 -4.97 8.09
C ALA A 50 -1.48 -6.11 8.54
N ARG A 51 -0.93 -7.32 8.69
CA ARG A 51 -1.64 -8.42 9.33
C ARG A 51 -1.80 -8.03 10.80
N LYS A 52 -3.03 -7.79 11.26
CA LYS A 52 -3.34 -7.83 12.69
C LYS A 52 -3.25 -9.29 13.14
N SER A 53 -2.04 -9.83 13.20
CA SER A 53 -1.77 -10.94 14.10
C SER A 53 -1.73 -10.30 15.47
N PHE A 54 -2.88 -10.14 16.13
CA PHE A 54 -2.87 -9.99 17.58
C PHE A 54 -2.26 -11.30 18.08
N PRO A 55 -1.02 -11.31 18.60
CA PRO A 55 -0.55 -12.49 19.28
C PRO A 55 -1.42 -12.59 20.53
N PHE A 56 -2.03 -13.76 20.72
CA PHE A 56 -2.50 -14.23 22.01
C PHE A 56 -1.60 -13.73 23.15
N LEU A 57 -2.06 -12.79 23.98
CA LEU A 57 -1.70 -12.52 25.39
C LEU A 57 -2.76 -11.49 25.86
N PHE A 58 -3.56 -11.71 26.90
CA PHE A 58 -3.19 -12.13 28.24
C PHE A 58 -4.18 -13.15 28.83
N SER A 59 -3.66 -14.27 29.32
CA SER A 59 -4.23 -15.01 30.44
C SER A 59 -3.17 -15.03 31.52
N PHE A 60 -3.37 -14.23 32.57
CA PHE A 60 -2.93 -14.43 33.94
C PHE A 60 -3.77 -13.52 34.83
#